data_AF-A0A372MAB2-F1
#
_entry.id   AF-A0A372MAB2-F1
#
_cell.length_a   1.000
_cell.length_b   1.000
_cell.length_c   1.000
_cell.angle_alpha   90.00
_cell.angle_beta   90.00
_cell.angle_gamma   90.00
#
_symmetry.space_group_name_H-M   'P 1'
#
loop_
_entity.id
_entity.type
_entity.pdbx_description
1 polymer ?
#
loop_
_entity_poly.entity_id
_entity_poly.type
_entity_poly.pdbx_seq_one_letter_code
_entity_poly.pdbx_strand_id
1 'polypeptide(L)'
;MVSEVGGGVQSRERHAVVVGGSIAGLLAARVLADHAERVTVVERDRPSEADSRRSGAPQSRHTHVLLEGGQSALEAVLPGFMAELRAAGAPRVGMPEHMVQWQNGGWYRRTAATTHLHTGTRAQLERLVRQRVLEHSAIDAVQGTEVVGLVGDADRVRGVQLRGRDEGPRAEPRTLRADLVVDATGRGTKAGRWLTGIGAEPPHEEIIDSGLAYATRVYRDTESRLGTTALGYYMVPNPRQTLGAVVLPIEDGTYLATLSGLRGDEPPTDGEDFEAYAKRLPHPIVYDWMRASEPLSPVVGFRRTANVRRRYDLPGRRPAGFLATGDALCTFNPIYGQGMTVAAQNAVALREALTDPRRTPGTRRVQRALLDSSRLAWDISAGADKQMPGVWGNALGTPAAARPAGWYLARVQQRAGTDPVIGRAFRAVLGLNAPVTALFAPEVARRVLFTPVRPGADRPPLESEAAGGS
;
A
#
# COMPACT_ATOMS: atom_id res chain seq x y z
N MET A 1 10.80 -13.54 66.45
CA MET A 1 10.42 -14.30 65.24
C MET A 1 9.84 -13.30 64.26
N VAL A 2 10.67 -12.92 63.29
CA VAL A 2 10.32 -12.00 62.20
C VAL A 2 9.73 -12.87 61.10
N SER A 3 8.45 -12.67 60.78
CA SER A 3 7.79 -13.29 59.63
C SER A 3 7.86 -12.33 58.47
N GLU A 4 8.78 -12.59 57.54
CA GLU A 4 8.84 -11.99 56.20
C GLU A 4 7.60 -12.42 55.41
N VAL A 5 6.79 -11.45 54.99
CA VAL A 5 5.78 -11.64 53.96
C VAL A 5 6.46 -11.39 52.62
N GLY A 6 6.76 -12.48 51.90
CA GLY A 6 7.28 -12.44 50.55
C GLY A 6 6.32 -11.73 49.60
N GLY A 7 6.71 -10.54 49.15
CA GLY A 7 6.06 -9.83 48.06
C GLY A 7 6.29 -10.57 46.75
N GLY A 8 5.36 -11.46 46.40
CA GLY A 8 5.30 -12.04 45.07
C GLY A 8 5.11 -10.94 44.02
N VAL A 9 6.08 -10.81 43.11
CA VAL A 9 5.93 -10.00 41.90
C VAL A 9 4.83 -10.66 41.07
N GLN A 10 3.61 -10.12 41.15
CA GLN A 10 2.55 -10.47 40.19
C GLN A 10 3.10 -10.15 38.80
N SER A 11 3.31 -11.17 37.97
CA SER A 11 3.72 -10.98 36.58
C SER A 11 2.62 -10.18 35.88
N ARG A 12 2.92 -8.91 35.60
CA ARG A 12 1.99 -8.02 34.93
C ARG A 12 1.73 -8.55 33.52
N GLU A 13 0.45 -8.72 33.18
CA GLU A 13 -0.03 -9.14 31.86
C GLU A 13 0.63 -8.30 30.76
N ARG A 14 1.25 -8.96 29.76
CA ARG A 14 1.88 -8.25 28.63
C ARG A 14 0.80 -7.67 27.73
N HIS A 15 0.71 -6.35 27.68
CA HIS A 15 -0.33 -5.64 26.92
C HIS A 15 0.27 -4.81 25.78
N ALA A 16 -0.22 -5.01 24.56
CA ALA A 16 0.10 -4.18 23.40
C ALA A 16 -1.10 -3.32 22.98
N VAL A 17 -0.83 -2.07 22.59
CA VAL A 17 -1.84 -1.18 22.00
C VAL A 17 -1.48 -0.89 20.55
N VAL A 18 -2.42 -1.13 19.64
CA VAL A 18 -2.30 -0.77 18.23
C VAL A 18 -3.19 0.41 17.93
N VAL A 19 -2.62 1.51 17.44
CA VAL A 19 -3.34 2.75 17.15
C VAL A 19 -3.70 2.77 15.66
N GLY A 20 -4.99 2.66 15.36
CA GLY A 20 -5.54 2.58 14.01
C GLY A 20 -5.95 1.15 13.64
N GLY A 21 -7.20 0.96 13.21
CA GLY A 21 -7.78 -0.33 12.83
C GLY A 21 -7.76 -0.60 11.33
N SER A 22 -6.83 0.00 10.58
CA SER A 22 -6.62 -0.28 9.15
C SER A 22 -5.99 -1.67 8.93
N ILE A 23 -5.77 -2.10 7.68
CA ILE A 23 -5.08 -3.37 7.35
C ILE A 23 -3.76 -3.48 8.13
N ALA A 24 -2.93 -2.44 8.14
CA ALA A 24 -1.64 -2.46 8.83
C ALA A 24 -1.79 -2.70 10.33
N GLY A 25 -2.77 -2.04 10.97
CA GLY A 25 -3.02 -2.18 12.39
C GLY A 25 -3.61 -3.54 12.76
N LEU A 26 -4.57 -4.03 11.98
CA LEU A 26 -5.19 -5.35 12.20
C LEU A 26 -4.17 -6.48 12.01
N LEU A 27 -3.33 -6.43 10.98
CA LEU A 27 -2.29 -7.44 10.78
C LEU A 27 -1.20 -7.37 11.86
N ALA A 28 -0.83 -6.16 12.30
CA ALA A 28 0.08 -6.01 13.44
C ALA A 28 -0.54 -6.58 14.73
N ALA A 29 -1.82 -6.30 14.99
CA ALA A 29 -2.54 -6.84 16.15
C ALA A 29 -2.60 -8.36 16.14
N ARG A 30 -2.88 -8.96 14.97
CA ARG A 30 -2.86 -10.43 14.81
C ARG A 30 -1.52 -11.02 15.18
N VAL A 31 -0.43 -10.46 14.67
CA VAL A 31 0.92 -10.95 15.00
C VAL A 31 1.24 -10.76 16.48
N LEU A 32 0.89 -9.61 17.05
CA LEU A 32 1.13 -9.33 18.47
C LEU A 32 0.35 -10.24 19.41
N ALA A 33 -0.80 -10.77 18.99
CA ALA A 33 -1.59 -11.70 19.79
C ALA A 33 -0.88 -13.05 20.03
N ASP A 34 0.14 -13.39 19.24
CA ASP A 34 0.98 -14.57 19.51
C ASP A 34 2.08 -14.30 20.56
N HIS A 35 2.27 -13.03 20.96
CA HIS A 35 3.39 -12.59 21.82
C HIS A 35 2.95 -11.78 23.07
N ALA A 36 1.74 -11.23 23.05
CA ALA A 36 1.10 -10.49 24.13
C ALA A 36 -0.12 -11.25 24.64
N GLU A 37 -0.40 -11.14 25.93
CA GLU A 37 -1.58 -11.75 26.55
C GLU A 37 -2.85 -10.96 26.17
N ARG A 38 -2.68 -9.65 25.90
CA ARG A 38 -3.74 -8.77 25.42
C ARG A 38 -3.25 -7.80 24.36
N VAL A 39 -4.09 -7.55 23.37
CA VAL A 39 -3.89 -6.54 22.33
C VAL A 39 -5.14 -5.67 22.23
N THR A 40 -4.99 -4.35 22.42
CA THR A 40 -6.09 -3.39 22.22
C THR A 40 -5.88 -2.60 20.93
N VAL A 41 -6.78 -2.74 19.96
CA VAL A 41 -6.84 -1.92 18.75
C VAL A 41 -7.69 -0.69 19.01
N VAL A 42 -7.10 0.51 18.99
CA VAL A 42 -7.82 1.78 19.15
C VAL A 42 -8.11 2.36 17.78
N GLU A 43 -9.39 2.48 17.43
CA GLU A 43 -9.87 3.02 16.16
C GLU A 43 -10.73 4.26 16.40
N ARG A 44 -10.43 5.32 15.64
CA ARG A 44 -11.14 6.60 15.74
C ARG A 44 -12.51 6.56 15.08
N ASP A 45 -12.69 5.71 14.08
CA ASP A 45 -13.96 5.55 13.37
C ASP A 45 -14.83 4.46 14.01
N ARG A 46 -16.13 4.44 13.66
CA ARG A 46 -17.08 3.38 14.00
C ARG A 46 -17.50 2.70 12.70
N PRO A 47 -16.67 1.80 12.13
CA PRO A 47 -17.06 1.09 10.92
C PRO A 47 -18.30 0.25 11.21
N SER A 48 -19.39 0.48 10.49
CA SER A 48 -20.57 -0.38 10.55
C SER A 48 -20.39 -1.56 9.60
N GLU A 49 -21.14 -2.64 9.81
CA GLU A 49 -21.14 -3.78 8.87
C GLU A 49 -21.72 -3.39 7.50
N ALA A 50 -22.65 -2.43 7.47
CA ALA A 50 -23.35 -1.97 6.26
C ALA A 50 -22.56 -0.93 5.45
N ASP A 51 -21.74 -0.09 6.09
CA ASP A 51 -20.86 0.86 5.42
C ASP A 51 -19.44 0.75 5.96
N SER A 52 -18.65 -0.09 5.30
CA SER A 52 -17.22 -0.26 5.59
C SER A 52 -16.38 0.94 5.12
N ARG A 53 -16.97 1.97 4.50
CA ARG A 53 -16.27 3.18 4.05
C ARG A 53 -15.95 4.07 5.25
N ARG A 54 -14.67 4.19 5.57
CA ARG A 54 -14.19 4.94 6.74
C ARG A 54 -13.85 6.37 6.37
N SER A 55 -14.29 7.33 7.19
CA SER A 55 -13.87 8.74 7.07
C SER A 55 -12.35 8.91 7.19
N GLY A 56 -11.71 8.05 8.00
CA GLY A 56 -10.26 7.99 8.21
C GLY A 56 -9.48 7.33 7.07
N ALA A 57 -10.15 6.74 6.09
CA ALA A 57 -9.54 6.18 4.88
C ALA A 57 -10.18 6.73 3.59
N PRO A 58 -10.08 8.04 3.28
CA PRO A 58 -10.63 8.63 2.07
C PRO A 58 -10.17 7.93 0.78
N GLN A 59 -8.95 7.39 0.80
CA GLN A 59 -8.37 6.63 -0.29
C GLN A 59 -9.16 5.35 -0.64
N SER A 60 -9.99 4.82 0.25
CA SER A 60 -10.78 3.58 0.02
C SER A 60 -11.71 3.65 -1.21
N ARG A 61 -12.02 4.86 -1.69
CA ARG A 61 -12.87 5.12 -2.86
C ARG A 61 -12.14 5.06 -4.20
N HIS A 62 -10.83 4.88 -4.19
CA HIS A 62 -9.99 4.84 -5.39
C HIS A 62 -9.61 3.40 -5.74
N THR A 63 -9.10 3.19 -6.96
CA THR A 63 -8.58 1.88 -7.37
C THR A 63 -7.48 1.39 -6.43
N HIS A 64 -7.64 0.17 -5.90
CA HIS A 64 -6.60 -0.55 -5.16
C HIS A 64 -6.38 -1.91 -5.81
N VAL A 65 -5.15 -2.42 -5.69
CA VAL A 65 -4.81 -3.78 -6.11
C VAL A 65 -4.01 -4.46 -5.01
N LEU A 66 -4.23 -5.75 -4.82
CA LEU A 66 -3.39 -6.59 -3.97
C LEU A 66 -2.40 -7.35 -4.86
N LEU A 67 -1.13 -6.93 -4.78
CA LEU A 67 0.00 -7.53 -5.51
C LEU A 67 0.34 -8.92 -4.96
N GLU A 68 0.99 -9.78 -5.75
CA GLU A 68 1.35 -11.15 -5.34
C GLU A 68 2.21 -11.21 -4.06
N GLY A 69 3.13 -10.27 -3.86
CA GLY A 69 3.89 -10.17 -2.61
C GLY A 69 2.98 -9.94 -1.39
N GLY A 70 1.90 -9.19 -1.58
CA GLY A 70 0.90 -8.92 -0.55
C GLY A 70 -0.02 -10.11 -0.31
N GLN A 71 -0.37 -10.84 -1.38
CA GLN A 71 -1.13 -12.10 -1.28
C GLN A 71 -0.38 -13.12 -0.45
N SER A 72 0.91 -13.33 -0.75
CA SER A 72 1.77 -14.26 -0.03
C SER A 72 1.95 -13.86 1.44
N ALA A 73 2.13 -12.55 1.70
CA ALA A 73 2.26 -12.04 3.06
C ALA A 73 0.95 -12.16 3.87
N LEU A 74 -0.21 -11.87 3.25
CA LEU A 74 -1.51 -12.05 3.89
C LEU A 74 -1.78 -13.53 4.19
N GLU A 75 -1.54 -14.42 3.25
CA GLU A 75 -1.68 -15.87 3.45
C GLU A 75 -0.77 -16.37 4.57
N ALA A 76 0.45 -15.82 4.67
CA ALA A 76 1.38 -16.17 5.73
C ALA A 76 0.87 -15.72 7.11
N VAL A 77 0.27 -14.53 7.23
CA VAL A 77 -0.22 -13.97 8.52
C VAL A 77 -1.62 -14.50 8.87
N LEU A 78 -2.45 -14.77 7.87
CA LEU A 78 -3.84 -15.23 7.97
C LEU A 78 -4.05 -16.45 7.04
N PRO A 79 -3.62 -17.66 7.42
CA PRO A 79 -3.71 -18.84 6.56
C PRO A 79 -5.13 -19.13 6.04
N GLY A 80 -5.31 -19.30 4.74
CA GLY A 80 -6.62 -19.48 4.08
C GLY A 80 -7.31 -18.19 3.66
N PHE A 81 -6.76 -17.02 3.98
CA PHE A 81 -7.35 -15.72 3.63
C PHE A 81 -7.52 -15.54 2.12
N MET A 82 -6.57 -16.01 1.30
CA MET A 82 -6.69 -15.85 -0.15
C MET A 82 -7.82 -16.71 -0.75
N ALA A 83 -8.14 -17.85 -0.15
CA ALA A 83 -9.29 -18.65 -0.55
C ALA A 83 -10.61 -17.96 -0.17
N GLU A 84 -10.68 -17.40 1.03
CA GLU A 84 -11.80 -16.61 1.53
C GLU A 84 -12.06 -15.37 0.65
N LEU A 85 -11.00 -14.63 0.30
CA LEU A 85 -11.09 -13.46 -0.58
C LEU A 85 -11.65 -13.81 -1.97
N ARG A 86 -11.24 -14.96 -2.53
CA ARG A 86 -11.79 -15.47 -3.79
C ARG A 86 -13.25 -15.89 -3.66
N ALA A 87 -13.60 -16.58 -2.58
CA ALA A 87 -14.99 -16.97 -2.30
C ALA A 87 -15.90 -15.75 -2.11
N ALA A 88 -15.36 -14.64 -1.61
CA ALA A 88 -16.06 -13.36 -1.51
C ALA A 88 -16.22 -12.62 -2.86
N GLY A 89 -15.71 -13.16 -3.97
CA GLY A 89 -15.91 -12.61 -5.32
C GLY A 89 -14.85 -11.60 -5.76
N ALA A 90 -13.72 -11.46 -5.04
CA ALA A 90 -12.67 -10.54 -5.46
C ALA A 90 -12.08 -10.92 -6.84
N PRO A 91 -12.16 -10.06 -7.87
CA PRO A 91 -11.69 -10.43 -9.20
C PRO A 91 -10.19 -10.68 -9.22
N ARG A 92 -9.75 -11.59 -10.11
CA ARG A 92 -8.35 -11.97 -10.30
C ARG A 92 -7.90 -11.61 -11.71
N VAL A 93 -7.01 -10.64 -11.83
CA VAL A 93 -6.53 -10.11 -13.12
C VAL A 93 -5.09 -10.58 -13.37
N GLY A 94 -4.86 -11.31 -14.46
CA GLY A 94 -3.54 -11.81 -14.86
C GLY A 94 -2.79 -10.83 -15.76
N MET A 95 -1.56 -10.48 -15.42
CA MET A 95 -0.73 -9.53 -16.17
C MET A 95 0.36 -10.25 -16.99
N PRO A 96 0.59 -9.87 -18.26
CA PRO A 96 -0.07 -8.79 -19.00
C PRO A 96 -1.33 -9.27 -19.76
N GLU A 97 -1.69 -10.54 -19.65
CA GLU A 97 -2.72 -11.20 -20.47
C GLU A 97 -4.10 -10.51 -20.46
N HIS A 98 -4.58 -10.12 -19.28
CA HIS A 98 -5.92 -9.57 -19.08
C HIS A 98 -5.96 -8.04 -19.18
N MET A 99 -4.83 -7.36 -19.45
CA MET A 99 -4.79 -5.90 -19.46
C MET A 99 -4.31 -5.35 -20.79
N VAL A 100 -5.07 -4.40 -21.32
CA VAL A 100 -4.63 -3.57 -22.44
C VAL A 100 -3.81 -2.41 -21.86
N GLN A 101 -2.49 -2.51 -22.01
CA GLN A 101 -1.54 -1.63 -21.32
C GLN A 101 -0.74 -0.75 -22.30
N TRP A 102 -0.78 0.57 -22.07
CA TRP A 102 0.06 1.57 -22.73
C TRP A 102 1.14 2.06 -21.77
N GLN A 103 2.41 1.95 -22.15
CA GLN A 103 3.51 2.45 -21.33
C GLN A 103 4.73 2.76 -22.20
N ASN A 104 5.44 3.84 -21.87
CA ASN A 104 6.65 4.29 -22.57
C ASN A 104 6.48 4.50 -24.09
N GLY A 105 5.28 4.92 -24.51
CA GLY A 105 5.00 5.28 -25.91
C GLY A 105 4.59 4.13 -26.82
N GLY A 106 4.23 2.97 -26.27
CA GLY A 106 3.69 1.87 -27.07
C GLY A 106 2.83 0.90 -26.26
N TRP A 107 2.11 0.04 -26.99
CA TRP A 107 1.28 -1.02 -26.41
C TRP A 107 2.12 -2.22 -25.97
N TYR A 108 1.83 -2.73 -24.79
CA TYR A 108 2.40 -3.97 -24.26
C TYR A 108 1.74 -5.17 -24.90
N ARG A 109 2.53 -6.22 -25.18
CA ARG A 109 2.01 -7.49 -25.67
C ARG A 109 1.23 -8.22 -24.58
N ARG A 110 0.09 -8.79 -24.96
CA ARG A 110 -0.76 -9.60 -24.07
C ARG A 110 -0.38 -11.08 -24.19
N THR A 111 0.79 -11.38 -23.65
CA THR A 111 1.29 -12.76 -23.47
C THR A 111 0.64 -13.41 -22.24
N ALA A 112 0.79 -14.73 -22.10
CA ALA A 112 0.31 -15.48 -20.94
C ALA A 112 0.69 -14.82 -19.60
N ALA A 113 -0.25 -14.80 -18.67
CA ALA A 113 -0.08 -14.12 -17.39
C ALA A 113 1.12 -14.67 -16.61
N THR A 114 1.95 -13.77 -16.10
CA THR A 114 3.11 -14.12 -15.26
C THR A 114 3.01 -13.59 -13.84
N THR A 115 1.99 -12.78 -13.54
CA THR A 115 1.65 -12.31 -12.20
C THR A 115 0.15 -12.04 -12.14
N HIS A 116 -0.45 -12.12 -10.95
CA HIS A 116 -1.88 -11.95 -10.76
C HIS A 116 -2.20 -10.94 -9.67
N LEU A 117 -3.17 -10.07 -9.96
CA LEU A 117 -3.65 -9.05 -9.04
C LEU A 117 -5.05 -9.45 -8.55
N HIS A 118 -5.35 -9.15 -7.28
CA HIS A 118 -6.74 -9.06 -6.84
C HIS A 118 -7.18 -7.60 -6.83
N THR A 119 -8.33 -7.32 -7.44
CA THR A 119 -8.79 -5.95 -7.70
C THR A 119 -10.07 -5.57 -6.95
N GLY A 120 -10.53 -6.43 -6.04
CA GLY A 120 -11.67 -6.13 -5.16
C GLY A 120 -11.44 -4.86 -4.33
N THR A 121 -12.52 -4.22 -3.91
CA THR A 121 -12.44 -2.96 -3.17
C THR A 121 -11.63 -3.11 -1.89
N ARG A 122 -10.93 -2.04 -1.51
CA ARG A 122 -10.22 -2.00 -0.22
C ARG A 122 -11.16 -2.25 0.97
N ALA A 123 -12.42 -1.82 0.84
CA ALA A 123 -13.48 -2.05 1.82
C ALA A 123 -13.76 -3.55 2.04
N GLN A 124 -13.90 -4.33 0.98
CA GLN A 124 -14.07 -5.79 1.07
C GLN A 124 -12.89 -6.43 1.80
N LEU A 125 -11.66 -6.12 1.39
CA LEU A 125 -10.45 -6.69 1.99
C LEU A 125 -10.30 -6.27 3.47
N GLU A 126 -10.53 -5.00 3.80
CA GLU A 126 -10.49 -4.52 5.19
C GLU A 126 -11.54 -5.18 6.08
N ARG A 127 -12.74 -5.45 5.54
CA ARG A 127 -13.81 -6.14 6.27
C ARG A 127 -13.43 -7.59 6.59
N LEU A 128 -12.95 -8.35 5.60
CA LEU A 128 -12.55 -9.75 5.81
C LEU A 128 -11.37 -9.85 6.79
N VAL A 129 -10.34 -8.99 6.64
CA VAL A 129 -9.22 -8.95 7.60
C VAL A 129 -9.73 -8.60 8.99
N ARG A 130 -10.61 -7.60 9.12
CA ARG A 130 -11.16 -7.18 10.42
C ARG A 130 -11.91 -8.32 11.10
N GLN A 131 -12.83 -8.97 10.39
CA GLN A 131 -13.62 -10.07 10.92
C GLN A 131 -12.70 -11.15 11.50
N ARG A 132 -11.76 -11.62 10.67
CA ARG A 132 -10.83 -12.68 11.03
C ARG A 132 -9.88 -12.33 12.18
N VAL A 133 -9.41 -11.10 12.25
CA VAL A 133 -8.51 -10.66 13.32
C VAL A 133 -9.26 -10.50 14.64
N LEU A 134 -10.47 -9.96 14.63
CA LEU A 134 -11.25 -9.73 15.86
C LEU A 134 -11.92 -11.00 16.41
N GLU A 135 -11.92 -12.10 15.68
CA GLU A 135 -12.28 -13.43 16.21
C GLU A 135 -11.25 -13.96 17.22
N HIS A 136 -10.04 -13.41 17.25
CA HIS A 136 -8.99 -13.85 18.15
C HIS A 136 -9.22 -13.33 19.58
N SER A 137 -9.30 -14.22 20.58
CA SER A 137 -9.70 -13.90 21.96
C SER A 137 -8.79 -12.89 22.68
N ALA A 138 -7.52 -12.81 22.30
CA ALA A 138 -6.57 -11.84 22.87
C ALA A 138 -6.70 -10.41 22.30
N ILE A 139 -7.57 -10.18 21.30
CA ILE A 139 -7.66 -8.92 20.56
C ILE A 139 -9.00 -8.22 20.85
N ASP A 140 -8.92 -7.06 21.52
CA ASP A 140 -10.06 -6.17 21.73
C ASP A 140 -9.99 -4.98 20.76
N ALA A 141 -11.15 -4.42 20.39
CA ALA A 141 -11.23 -3.17 19.63
C ALA A 141 -11.99 -2.08 20.40
N VAL A 142 -11.36 -0.92 20.58
CA VAL A 142 -11.96 0.30 21.13
C VAL A 142 -12.21 1.27 19.99
N GLN A 143 -13.48 1.41 19.60
CA GLN A 143 -13.91 2.25 18.47
C GLN A 143 -14.33 3.66 18.92
N GLY A 144 -14.47 4.57 17.95
CA GLY A 144 -14.88 5.95 18.22
C GLY A 144 -13.94 6.71 19.17
N THR A 145 -12.67 6.27 19.27
CA THR A 145 -11.72 6.75 20.26
C THR A 145 -10.42 7.16 19.59
N GLU A 146 -9.91 8.35 19.92
CA GLU A 146 -8.67 8.89 19.39
C GLU A 146 -7.54 8.75 20.42
N VAL A 147 -6.35 8.35 19.96
CA VAL A 147 -5.12 8.53 20.73
C VAL A 147 -4.65 9.97 20.55
N VAL A 148 -4.56 10.71 21.66
CA VAL A 148 -4.19 12.13 21.66
C VAL A 148 -2.76 12.38 22.13
N GLY A 149 -2.12 11.38 22.74
CA GLY A 149 -0.75 11.46 23.25
C GLY A 149 -0.20 10.09 23.65
N LEU A 150 1.11 10.03 23.88
CA LEU A 150 1.79 8.88 24.50
C LEU A 150 1.94 9.12 25.99
N VAL A 151 2.02 8.03 26.76
CA VAL A 151 2.40 8.04 28.17
C VAL A 151 3.79 7.44 28.29
N GLY A 152 4.72 8.15 28.92
CA GLY A 152 6.10 7.72 29.04
C GLY A 152 7.05 8.89 29.16
N ASP A 153 8.31 8.64 28.81
CA ASP A 153 9.40 9.60 28.80
C ASP A 153 10.26 9.41 27.53
N ALA A 154 11.38 10.14 27.43
CA ALA A 154 12.26 10.10 26.28
C ALA A 154 12.89 8.71 26.03
N ASP A 155 12.89 7.85 27.05
CA ASP A 155 13.55 6.54 27.04
C ASP A 155 12.57 5.39 26.83
N ARG A 156 11.32 5.50 27.33
CA ARG A 156 10.32 4.43 27.18
C ARG A 156 8.87 4.93 27.13
N VAL A 157 8.15 4.44 26.13
CA VAL A 157 6.68 4.50 26.05
C VAL A 157 6.06 3.41 26.93
N ARG A 158 5.04 3.78 27.70
CA ARG A 158 4.34 2.96 28.69
C ARG A 158 2.81 2.95 28.52
N GLY A 159 2.32 3.51 27.41
CA GLY A 159 0.89 3.58 27.11
C GLY A 159 0.50 4.76 26.22
N VAL A 160 -0.80 5.00 26.14
CA VAL A 160 -1.43 6.04 25.34
C VAL A 160 -2.46 6.84 26.15
N GLN A 161 -2.70 8.07 25.73
CA GLN A 161 -3.82 8.89 26.18
C GLN A 161 -4.96 8.80 25.17
N LEU A 162 -6.14 8.42 25.64
CA LEU A 162 -7.35 8.18 24.86
C LEU A 162 -8.36 9.29 25.09
N ARG A 163 -9.11 9.64 24.04
CA ARG A 163 -10.28 10.52 24.13
C ARG A 163 -11.38 10.03 23.20
N GLY A 164 -12.60 9.92 23.70
CA GLY A 164 -13.75 9.59 22.87
C GLY A 164 -14.02 10.69 21.85
N ARG A 165 -14.48 10.36 20.64
CA ARG A 165 -14.82 11.37 19.63
C ARG A 165 -16.03 12.22 20.01
N ASP A 166 -16.96 11.65 20.76
CA ASP A 166 -18.16 12.34 21.23
C ASP A 166 -17.86 13.15 22.50
N GLU A 167 -16.69 12.93 23.10
CA GLU A 167 -16.19 13.73 24.21
C GLU A 167 -15.59 15.02 23.62
N GLY A 168 -16.12 16.17 24.03
CA GLY A 168 -15.65 17.47 23.54
C GLY A 168 -14.13 17.66 23.71
N PRO A 169 -13.49 18.58 22.98
CA PRO A 169 -12.04 18.74 22.97
C PRO A 169 -11.42 19.11 24.33
N ARG A 170 -12.24 19.53 25.30
CA ARG A 170 -11.86 19.86 26.69
C ARG A 170 -11.97 18.68 27.66
N ALA A 171 -12.50 17.53 27.24
CA ALA A 171 -12.56 16.34 28.09
C ALA A 171 -11.14 15.85 28.42
N GLU A 172 -10.92 15.49 29.68
CA GLU A 172 -9.64 14.98 30.14
C GLU A 172 -9.35 13.60 29.50
N PRO A 173 -8.18 13.42 28.87
CA PRO A 173 -7.82 12.14 28.27
C PRO A 173 -7.67 11.04 29.30
N ARG A 174 -8.21 9.86 29.00
CA ARG A 174 -8.08 8.64 29.81
C ARG A 174 -6.78 7.91 29.47
N THR A 175 -6.06 7.41 30.47
CA THR A 175 -4.81 6.68 30.24
C THR A 175 -5.05 5.20 30.03
N LEU A 176 -4.48 4.62 28.96
CA LEU A 176 -4.37 3.18 28.75
C LEU A 176 -2.89 2.78 28.80
N ARG A 177 -2.49 2.03 29.84
CA ARG A 177 -1.12 1.52 30.02
C ARG A 177 -0.86 0.36 29.04
N ALA A 178 0.34 0.31 28.46
CA ALA A 178 0.78 -0.75 27.56
C ALA A 178 2.30 -0.93 27.61
N ASP A 179 2.78 -2.13 27.33
CA ASP A 179 4.21 -2.45 27.23
C ASP A 179 4.80 -2.16 25.86
N LEU A 180 3.93 -2.14 24.84
CA LEU A 180 4.23 -1.81 23.46
C LEU A 180 3.07 -1.00 22.86
N VAL A 181 3.39 0.10 22.18
CA VAL A 181 2.46 0.88 21.37
C VAL A 181 2.89 0.81 19.91
N VAL A 182 1.97 0.44 19.02
CA VAL A 182 2.21 0.40 17.58
C VAL A 182 1.33 1.44 16.89
N ASP A 183 1.94 2.44 16.27
CA ASP A 183 1.25 3.39 15.41
C ASP A 183 1.01 2.81 14.02
N ALA A 184 -0.26 2.61 13.68
CA ALA A 184 -0.77 2.17 12.39
C ALA A 184 -1.84 3.16 11.84
N THR A 185 -1.77 4.43 12.24
CA THR A 185 -2.71 5.49 11.83
C THR A 185 -2.50 6.00 10.39
N GLY A 186 -1.50 5.43 9.70
CA GLY A 186 -1.23 5.68 8.30
C GLY A 186 -0.71 7.09 8.00
N ARG A 187 -1.08 7.63 6.84
CA ARG A 187 -0.63 8.96 6.36
C ARG A 187 -0.94 10.09 7.34
N GLY A 188 -1.98 9.94 8.15
CA GLY A 188 -2.39 10.93 9.16
C GLY A 188 -1.67 10.82 10.49
N THR A 189 -0.56 10.06 10.57
CA THR A 189 0.18 9.85 11.81
C THR A 189 0.55 11.15 12.51
N LYS A 190 0.37 11.13 13.84
CA LYS A 190 0.78 12.19 14.76
C LYS A 190 1.98 11.75 15.61
N ALA A 191 2.65 10.65 15.26
CA ALA A 191 3.74 10.07 16.05
C ALA A 191 4.85 11.07 16.36
N GLY A 192 5.24 11.92 15.39
CA GLY A 192 6.23 12.96 15.63
C GLY A 192 5.83 13.89 16.79
N ARG A 193 4.59 14.37 16.80
CA ARG A 193 4.05 15.21 17.89
C ARG A 193 3.98 14.44 19.20
N TRP A 194 3.53 13.19 19.18
CA TRP A 194 3.40 12.39 20.39
C TRP A 194 4.77 12.09 21.03
N LEU A 195 5.79 11.79 20.22
CA LEU A 195 7.15 11.56 20.67
C LEU A 195 7.75 12.82 21.28
N THR A 196 7.61 13.98 20.62
CA THR A 196 8.03 15.27 21.19
C THR A 196 7.34 15.53 22.54
N GLY A 197 6.06 15.19 22.67
CA GLY A 197 5.27 15.38 23.89
C GLY A 197 5.79 14.64 25.12
N ILE A 198 6.56 13.56 24.93
CA ILE A 198 7.20 12.79 26.02
C ILE A 198 8.71 13.07 26.13
N GLY A 199 9.23 14.07 25.41
CA GLY A 199 10.65 14.45 25.41
C GLY A 199 11.53 13.62 24.47
N ALA A 200 10.95 12.77 23.62
CA ALA A 200 11.66 12.05 22.57
C ALA A 200 11.78 12.91 21.29
N GLU A 201 12.59 12.47 20.35
CA GLU A 201 12.77 13.16 19.07
C GLU A 201 11.89 12.52 17.98
N PRO A 202 11.23 13.32 17.12
CA PRO A 202 10.52 12.79 15.96
C PRO A 202 11.50 12.15 14.96
N PRO A 203 11.06 11.17 14.15
CA PRO A 203 11.88 10.64 13.07
C PRO A 203 12.14 11.71 12.00
N HIS A 204 13.31 11.66 11.36
CA HIS A 204 13.54 12.45 10.17
C HIS A 204 12.63 11.95 9.04
N GLU A 205 11.91 12.85 8.37
CA GLU A 205 11.05 12.50 7.23
C GLU A 205 11.77 12.76 5.91
N GLU A 206 11.77 11.77 5.03
CA GLU A 206 12.14 11.91 3.63
C GLU A 206 10.87 12.00 2.79
N ILE A 207 10.75 13.06 2.01
CA ILE A 207 9.55 13.41 1.26
C ILE A 207 9.90 13.52 -0.22
N ILE A 208 9.08 12.90 -1.07
CA ILE A 208 9.10 13.03 -2.53
C ILE A 208 7.66 13.18 -2.99
N ASP A 209 7.33 14.35 -3.52
CA ASP A 209 6.00 14.70 -3.99
C ASP A 209 6.04 15.12 -5.46
N SER A 210 5.53 14.25 -6.34
CA SER A 210 5.35 14.54 -7.76
C SER A 210 4.16 15.46 -8.03
N GLY A 211 3.31 15.72 -7.04
CA GLY A 211 2.08 16.47 -7.21
C GLY A 211 0.97 15.68 -7.90
N LEU A 212 1.10 14.36 -7.97
CA LEU A 212 0.15 13.49 -8.65
C LEU A 212 -1.23 13.57 -7.97
N ALA A 213 -2.27 13.63 -8.78
CA ALA A 213 -3.66 13.74 -8.39
C ALA A 213 -4.49 12.70 -9.13
N TYR A 214 -5.52 12.18 -8.49
CA TYR A 214 -6.46 11.25 -9.12
C TYR A 214 -7.89 11.70 -8.96
N ALA A 215 -8.72 11.33 -9.91
CA ALA A 215 -10.15 11.25 -9.69
C ALA A 215 -10.65 9.87 -10.12
N THR A 216 -11.62 9.33 -9.38
CA THR A 216 -12.14 7.98 -9.58
C THR A 216 -13.65 8.00 -9.63
N ARG A 217 -14.22 7.15 -10.48
CA ARG A 217 -15.66 6.91 -10.57
C ARG A 217 -15.92 5.42 -10.82
N VAL A 218 -17.06 4.93 -10.33
CA VAL A 218 -17.55 3.57 -10.58
C VAL A 218 -18.40 3.57 -11.85
N TYR A 219 -18.20 2.58 -12.72
CA TYR A 219 -18.94 2.37 -13.96
C TYR A 219 -19.42 0.92 -14.07
N ARG A 220 -20.54 0.71 -14.76
CA ARG A 220 -20.97 -0.58 -15.28
C ARG A 220 -20.68 -0.64 -16.77
N ASP A 221 -19.93 -1.66 -17.20
CA ASP A 221 -19.73 -1.93 -18.62
C ASP A 221 -20.99 -2.59 -19.18
N THR A 222 -21.75 -1.83 -19.97
CA THR A 222 -23.04 -2.25 -20.54
C THR A 222 -22.90 -2.89 -21.92
N GLU A 223 -21.77 -2.69 -22.59
CA GLU A 223 -21.55 -3.09 -23.98
C GLU A 223 -20.42 -4.13 -24.12
N SER A 224 -19.83 -4.58 -23.01
CA SER A 224 -18.69 -5.51 -22.98
C SER A 224 -17.51 -5.03 -23.85
N ARG A 225 -17.27 -3.71 -23.85
CA ARG A 225 -16.31 -3.06 -24.79
C ARG A 225 -14.85 -3.33 -24.48
N LEU A 226 -14.53 -3.89 -23.31
CA LEU A 226 -13.18 -4.36 -23.02
C LEU A 226 -12.74 -5.47 -23.97
N GLY A 227 -13.69 -6.18 -24.60
CA GLY A 227 -13.43 -7.35 -25.43
C GLY A 227 -13.56 -8.65 -24.64
N THR A 228 -13.33 -9.78 -25.31
CA THR A 228 -13.62 -11.11 -24.74
C THR A 228 -12.63 -11.59 -23.69
N THR A 229 -11.39 -11.09 -23.73
CA THR A 229 -10.28 -11.57 -22.88
C THR A 229 -9.62 -10.49 -22.05
N ALA A 230 -9.89 -9.20 -22.34
CA ALA A 230 -9.36 -8.11 -21.53
C ALA A 230 -10.33 -7.82 -20.39
N LEU A 231 -9.78 -7.60 -19.21
CA LEU A 231 -10.52 -7.25 -18.00
C LEU A 231 -10.29 -5.79 -17.60
N GLY A 232 -9.43 -5.04 -18.28
CA GLY A 232 -9.15 -3.66 -17.92
C GLY A 232 -8.13 -2.94 -18.80
N TYR A 233 -7.97 -1.65 -18.49
CA TYR A 233 -7.03 -0.74 -19.15
C TYR A 233 -5.98 -0.23 -18.18
N TYR A 234 -4.75 -0.09 -18.66
CA TYR A 234 -3.70 0.58 -17.89
C TYR A 234 -2.86 1.50 -18.76
N MET A 235 -3.00 2.81 -18.58
CA MET A 235 -2.16 3.83 -19.19
C MET A 235 -1.22 4.39 -18.14
N VAL A 236 0.05 4.00 -18.23
CA VAL A 236 1.06 4.31 -17.22
C VAL A 236 1.71 5.66 -17.53
N PRO A 237 1.63 6.64 -16.61
CA PRO A 237 2.27 7.93 -16.81
C PRO A 237 3.80 7.81 -16.78
N ASN A 238 4.48 8.72 -17.45
CA ASN A 238 5.93 8.88 -17.49
C ASN A 238 6.28 10.37 -17.68
N PRO A 239 7.57 10.77 -17.60
CA PRO A 239 7.95 12.17 -17.65
C PRO A 239 7.56 12.93 -18.94
N ARG A 240 7.30 12.20 -20.05
CA ARG A 240 6.86 12.77 -21.34
C ARG A 240 5.35 12.62 -21.59
N GLN A 241 4.66 11.81 -20.79
CA GLN A 241 3.22 11.68 -20.78
C GLN A 241 2.78 11.51 -19.32
N THR A 242 2.41 12.61 -18.69
CA THR A 242 2.10 12.72 -17.27
C THR A 242 0.67 12.27 -16.91
N LEU A 243 -0.19 12.12 -17.91
CA LEU A 243 -1.55 11.62 -17.78
C LEU A 243 -1.58 10.09 -17.73
N GLY A 244 -2.41 9.57 -16.86
CA GLY A 244 -2.58 8.13 -16.67
C GLY A 244 -4.05 7.76 -16.48
N ALA A 245 -4.32 6.48 -16.68
CA ALA A 245 -5.63 5.90 -16.49
C ALA A 245 -5.51 4.44 -16.04
N VAL A 246 -6.39 4.01 -15.14
CA VAL A 246 -6.56 2.61 -14.80
C VAL A 246 -8.04 2.29 -14.72
N VAL A 247 -8.45 1.22 -15.39
CA VAL A 247 -9.81 0.67 -15.35
C VAL A 247 -9.68 -0.78 -14.92
N LEU A 248 -10.27 -1.14 -13.78
CA LEU A 248 -10.19 -2.49 -13.21
C LEU A 248 -11.56 -2.94 -12.68
N PRO A 249 -11.88 -4.23 -12.78
CA PRO A 249 -13.13 -4.78 -12.27
C PRO A 249 -13.09 -4.85 -10.74
N ILE A 250 -14.25 -4.75 -10.11
CA ILE A 250 -14.46 -4.97 -8.68
C ILE A 250 -15.50 -6.08 -8.43
N GLU A 251 -15.67 -6.49 -7.17
CA GLU A 251 -16.36 -7.72 -6.75
C GLU A 251 -17.84 -7.84 -7.17
N ASP A 252 -18.51 -6.74 -7.51
CA ASP A 252 -19.91 -6.71 -7.94
C ASP A 252 -20.08 -6.71 -9.47
N GLY A 253 -18.98 -6.93 -10.22
CA GLY A 253 -18.97 -6.91 -11.69
C GLY A 253 -18.94 -5.50 -12.29
N THR A 254 -18.84 -4.46 -11.47
CA THR A 254 -18.61 -3.08 -11.93
C THR A 254 -17.12 -2.77 -12.03
N TYR A 255 -16.77 -1.57 -12.48
CA TYR A 255 -15.40 -1.15 -12.75
C TYR A 255 -15.07 0.17 -12.04
N LEU A 256 -13.89 0.24 -11.43
CA LEU A 256 -13.29 1.50 -10.99
C LEU A 256 -12.44 2.08 -12.09
N ALA A 257 -12.82 3.25 -12.59
CA ALA A 257 -12.03 4.04 -13.52
C ALA A 257 -11.36 5.19 -12.78
N THR A 258 -10.04 5.21 -12.78
CA THR A 258 -9.23 6.25 -12.16
C THR A 258 -8.38 6.95 -13.21
N LEU A 259 -8.51 8.26 -13.32
CA LEU A 259 -7.65 9.10 -14.14
C LEU A 259 -6.62 9.79 -13.24
N SER A 260 -5.43 10.07 -13.78
CA SER A 260 -4.35 10.72 -13.05
C SER A 260 -3.69 11.84 -13.84
N GLY A 261 -3.30 12.91 -13.16
CA GLY A 261 -2.52 14.01 -13.69
C GLY A 261 -1.65 14.65 -12.61
N LEU A 262 -0.65 15.44 -13.02
CA LEU A 262 0.24 16.13 -12.07
C LEU A 262 -0.36 17.46 -11.60
N ARG A 263 0.36 18.14 -10.72
CA ARG A 263 -0.02 19.44 -10.16
C ARG A 263 -0.29 20.46 -11.26
N GLY A 264 -1.42 21.16 -11.18
CA GLY A 264 -1.90 22.10 -12.19
C GLY A 264 -2.60 21.46 -13.39
N ASP A 265 -2.68 20.13 -13.42
CA ASP A 265 -3.37 19.36 -14.45
C ASP A 265 -4.19 18.22 -13.85
N GLU A 266 -4.79 18.48 -12.68
CA GLU A 266 -5.50 17.48 -11.92
C GLU A 266 -6.81 17.06 -12.61
N PRO A 267 -7.18 15.77 -12.59
CA PRO A 267 -8.47 15.33 -13.10
C PRO A 267 -9.62 16.01 -12.34
N PRO A 268 -10.63 16.55 -13.04
CA PRO A 268 -11.76 17.23 -12.43
C PRO A 268 -12.66 16.26 -11.65
N THR A 269 -13.51 16.81 -10.77
CA THR A 269 -14.48 16.06 -9.97
C THR A 269 -15.93 16.25 -10.42
N ASP A 270 -16.14 16.98 -11.51
CA ASP A 270 -17.40 17.00 -12.24
C ASP A 270 -17.48 15.79 -13.18
N GLY A 271 -18.69 15.24 -13.38
CA GLY A 271 -18.89 14.02 -14.17
C GLY A 271 -18.53 14.18 -15.65
N GLU A 272 -19.03 15.24 -16.30
CA GLU A 272 -18.82 15.47 -17.73
C GLU A 272 -17.38 15.89 -18.00
N ASP A 273 -16.82 16.76 -17.17
CA ASP A 273 -15.43 17.19 -17.28
C ASP A 273 -14.46 16.02 -17.03
N PHE A 274 -14.80 15.08 -16.13
CA PHE A 274 -13.99 13.90 -15.86
C PHE A 274 -13.92 12.96 -17.06
N GLU A 275 -15.04 12.74 -17.74
CA GLU A 275 -15.06 11.98 -18.99
C GLU A 275 -14.32 12.72 -20.11
N ALA A 276 -14.52 14.04 -20.23
CA ALA A 276 -13.82 14.86 -21.22
C ALA A 276 -12.30 14.87 -21.01
N TYR A 277 -11.83 14.81 -19.76
CA TYR A 277 -10.41 14.72 -19.42
C TYR A 277 -9.74 13.49 -20.04
N ALA A 278 -10.45 12.35 -20.13
CA ALA A 278 -9.93 11.11 -20.71
C ALA A 278 -9.56 11.25 -22.20
N LYS A 279 -10.12 12.24 -22.93
CA LYS A 279 -9.75 12.51 -24.33
C LYS A 279 -8.29 12.92 -24.52
N ARG A 280 -7.65 13.40 -23.45
CA ARG A 280 -6.25 13.88 -23.45
C ARG A 280 -5.23 12.76 -23.24
N LEU A 281 -5.70 11.56 -22.89
CA LEU A 281 -4.86 10.37 -22.77
C LEU A 281 -4.19 10.06 -24.13
N PRO A 282 -3.10 9.27 -24.15
CA PRO A 282 -2.39 8.91 -25.38
C PRO A 282 -3.26 8.25 -26.46
N HIS A 283 -4.39 7.67 -26.06
CA HIS A 283 -5.29 6.94 -26.93
C HIS A 283 -6.73 7.03 -26.40
N PRO A 284 -7.76 7.12 -27.28
CA PRO A 284 -9.14 7.35 -26.86
C PRO A 284 -9.82 6.13 -26.20
N ILE A 285 -9.20 4.94 -26.21
CA ILE A 285 -9.84 3.68 -25.78
C ILE A 285 -10.49 3.74 -24.39
N VAL A 286 -9.89 4.45 -23.43
CA VAL A 286 -10.49 4.64 -22.10
C VAL A 286 -11.70 5.59 -22.17
N TYR A 287 -11.58 6.69 -22.91
CA TYR A 287 -12.70 7.62 -23.15
C TYR A 287 -13.87 6.91 -23.85
N ASP A 288 -13.60 6.14 -24.90
CA ASP A 288 -14.62 5.41 -25.66
C ASP A 288 -15.33 4.36 -24.82
N TRP A 289 -14.62 3.71 -23.90
CA TRP A 289 -15.21 2.80 -22.92
C TRP A 289 -16.06 3.54 -21.88
N MET A 290 -15.56 4.66 -21.31
CA MET A 290 -16.30 5.46 -20.33
C MET A 290 -17.62 5.98 -20.93
N ARG A 291 -17.59 6.49 -22.16
CA ARG A 291 -18.77 7.03 -22.87
C ARG A 291 -19.85 5.96 -23.14
N ALA A 292 -19.44 4.71 -23.26
CA ALA A 292 -20.32 3.57 -23.53
C ALA A 292 -20.69 2.79 -22.26
N SER A 293 -20.29 3.29 -21.08
CA SER A 293 -20.55 2.65 -19.79
C SER A 293 -21.51 3.51 -18.97
N GLU A 294 -22.27 2.86 -18.08
CA GLU A 294 -23.17 3.55 -17.16
C GLU A 294 -22.40 4.01 -15.91
N PRO A 295 -22.39 5.31 -15.56
CA PRO A 295 -21.77 5.76 -14.33
C PRO A 295 -22.64 5.47 -13.10
N LEU A 296 -22.06 4.88 -12.06
CA LEU A 296 -22.76 4.43 -10.85
C LEU A 296 -22.43 5.24 -9.59
N SER A 297 -21.48 6.19 -9.68
CA SER A 297 -21.09 7.02 -8.54
C SER A 297 -20.77 8.46 -8.95
N PRO A 298 -20.74 9.40 -7.99
CA PRO A 298 -20.02 10.66 -8.16
C PRO A 298 -18.54 10.43 -8.41
N VAL A 299 -17.87 11.42 -9.00
CA VAL A 299 -16.41 11.45 -9.15
C VAL A 299 -15.78 11.89 -7.83
N VAL A 300 -14.81 11.13 -7.34
CA VAL A 300 -14.11 11.42 -6.08
C VAL A 300 -12.66 11.76 -6.39
N GLY A 301 -12.19 12.91 -5.89
CA GLY A 301 -10.80 13.36 -6.06
C GLY A 301 -9.89 13.01 -4.89
N PHE A 302 -8.62 12.70 -5.19
CA PHE A 302 -7.56 12.53 -4.20
C PHE A 302 -6.28 13.26 -4.64
N ARG A 303 -5.64 13.97 -3.70
CA ARG A 303 -4.49 14.86 -3.97
C ARG A 303 -3.30 14.67 -3.02
N ARG A 304 -3.43 13.83 -1.99
CA ARG A 304 -2.38 13.61 -0.98
C ARG A 304 -1.54 12.40 -1.35
N THR A 305 -0.69 12.52 -2.36
CA THR A 305 0.02 11.39 -2.99
C THR A 305 1.52 11.35 -2.70
N ALA A 306 2.06 12.30 -1.94
CA ALA A 306 3.48 12.32 -1.59
C ALA A 306 3.97 11.00 -0.99
N ASN A 307 5.15 10.55 -1.40
CA ASN A 307 5.89 9.50 -0.72
C ASN A 307 6.54 10.11 0.53
N VAL A 308 6.39 9.46 1.68
CA VAL A 308 6.99 9.88 2.94
C VAL A 308 7.62 8.68 3.64
N ARG A 309 8.93 8.69 3.84
CA ARG A 309 9.64 7.67 4.62
C ARG A 309 10.11 8.26 5.93
N ARG A 310 9.66 7.68 7.04
CA ARG A 310 10.04 8.11 8.39
C ARG A 310 11.23 7.29 8.87
N ARG A 311 12.39 7.94 8.95
CA ARG A 311 13.70 7.33 9.21
C ARG A 311 13.93 7.06 10.70
N TYR A 312 13.16 6.13 11.27
CA TYR A 312 13.35 5.64 12.64
C TYR A 312 14.66 4.87 12.85
N ASP A 313 15.35 4.50 11.77
CA ASP A 313 16.64 3.82 11.78
C ASP A 313 17.83 4.75 12.09
N LEU A 314 17.68 6.05 11.83
CA LEU A 314 18.71 7.07 12.07
C LEU A 314 18.89 7.35 13.57
N PRO A 315 20.09 7.84 13.98
CA PRO A 315 20.34 8.25 15.37
C PRO A 315 19.33 9.29 15.86
N GLY A 316 19.02 9.21 17.16
CA GLY A 316 18.11 10.14 17.84
C GLY A 316 17.57 9.51 19.12
N ARG A 317 16.92 10.34 19.95
CA ARG A 317 16.21 9.85 21.16
C ARG A 317 14.95 9.10 20.75
N ARG A 318 15.06 7.76 20.67
CA ARG A 318 14.00 6.84 20.26
C ARG A 318 13.62 5.96 21.45
N PRO A 319 12.45 6.18 22.08
CA PRO A 319 12.07 5.43 23.26
C PRO A 319 11.80 3.96 22.90
N ALA A 320 12.10 3.06 23.84
CA ALA A 320 11.61 1.69 23.77
C ALA A 320 10.07 1.66 23.88
N GLY A 321 9.45 0.57 23.42
CA GLY A 321 8.00 0.38 23.57
C GLY A 321 7.14 1.14 22.54
N PHE A 322 7.74 1.70 21.48
CA PHE A 322 7.00 2.32 20.38
C PHE A 322 7.45 1.80 19.01
N LEU A 323 6.51 1.40 18.17
CA LEU A 323 6.74 1.04 16.78
C LEU A 323 5.81 1.83 15.86
N ALA A 324 6.25 2.12 14.64
CA ALA A 324 5.41 2.59 13.54
C ALA A 324 5.37 1.53 12.44
N THR A 325 4.22 1.35 11.80
CA THR A 325 4.00 0.36 10.72
C THR A 325 3.07 0.89 9.61
N GLY A 326 3.10 0.24 8.45
CA GLY A 326 2.32 0.62 7.27
C GLY A 326 2.63 2.06 6.83
N ASP A 327 1.60 2.78 6.40
CA ASP A 327 1.75 4.17 5.94
C ASP A 327 2.24 5.13 7.06
N ALA A 328 2.11 4.77 8.35
CA ALA A 328 2.69 5.58 9.42
C ALA A 328 4.22 5.51 9.41
N LEU A 329 4.79 4.39 8.97
CA LEU A 329 6.24 4.20 8.80
C LEU A 329 6.74 4.69 7.44
N CYS A 330 6.13 4.20 6.38
CA CYS A 330 6.52 4.46 5.00
C CYS A 330 5.26 4.61 4.15
N THR A 331 4.95 5.85 3.76
CA THR A 331 3.82 6.20 2.94
C THR A 331 4.23 6.23 1.47
N PHE A 332 3.45 5.58 0.61
CA PHE A 332 3.70 5.55 -0.83
C PHE A 332 2.70 6.38 -1.63
N ASN A 333 3.10 6.71 -2.84
CA ASN A 333 2.22 7.20 -3.87
C ASN A 333 1.23 6.09 -4.31
N PRO A 334 -0.09 6.28 -4.17
CA PRO A 334 -1.07 5.21 -4.39
C PRO A 334 -1.11 4.61 -5.80
N ILE A 335 -0.64 5.31 -6.84
CA ILE A 335 -0.66 4.80 -8.23
C ILE A 335 0.04 3.45 -8.40
N TYR A 336 1.01 3.15 -7.52
CA TYR A 336 1.78 1.91 -7.60
C TYR A 336 1.10 0.72 -6.92
N GLY A 337 -0.01 0.91 -6.21
CA GLY A 337 -0.76 -0.17 -5.56
C GLY A 337 0.00 -0.91 -4.44
N GLN A 338 1.05 -0.31 -3.88
CA GLN A 338 1.98 -1.01 -2.96
C GLN A 338 1.55 -0.98 -1.48
N GLY A 339 0.71 -0.04 -1.07
CA GLY A 339 0.46 0.22 0.36
C GLY A 339 -0.08 -0.99 1.14
N MET A 340 -1.06 -1.73 0.59
CA MET A 340 -1.61 -2.92 1.26
C MET A 340 -0.59 -4.06 1.33
N THR A 341 0.18 -4.24 0.25
CA THR A 341 1.26 -5.23 0.18
C THR A 341 2.33 -4.96 1.23
N VAL A 342 2.80 -3.71 1.33
CA VAL A 342 3.81 -3.33 2.33
C VAL A 342 3.26 -3.47 3.75
N ALA A 343 2.00 -3.13 3.99
CA ALA A 343 1.38 -3.34 5.30
C ALA A 343 1.39 -4.83 5.71
N ALA A 344 1.11 -5.74 4.77
CA ALA A 344 1.19 -7.18 5.02
C ALA A 344 2.63 -7.67 5.21
N GLN A 345 3.58 -7.17 4.40
CA GLN A 345 5.01 -7.49 4.54
C GLN A 345 5.58 -6.97 5.87
N ASN A 346 5.13 -5.80 6.35
CA ASN A 346 5.47 -5.30 7.68
C ASN A 346 5.00 -6.27 8.77
N ALA A 347 3.81 -6.87 8.65
CA ALA A 347 3.33 -7.85 9.62
C ALA A 347 4.17 -9.14 9.60
N VAL A 348 4.57 -9.62 8.42
CA VAL A 348 5.51 -10.75 8.31
C VAL A 348 6.85 -10.41 8.98
N ALA A 349 7.42 -9.25 8.68
CA ALA A 349 8.67 -8.79 9.28
C ALA A 349 8.56 -8.60 10.81
N LEU A 350 7.40 -8.14 11.30
CA LEU A 350 7.11 -8.07 12.74
C LEU A 350 7.18 -9.47 13.37
N ARG A 351 6.49 -10.45 12.77
CA ARG A 351 6.46 -11.82 13.28
C ARG A 351 7.85 -12.44 13.30
N GLU A 352 8.59 -12.31 12.20
CA GLU A 352 9.95 -12.84 12.09
C GLU A 352 10.89 -12.21 13.13
N ALA A 353 10.80 -10.89 13.33
CA ALA A 353 11.61 -10.20 14.32
C ALA A 353 11.30 -10.65 15.74
N LEU A 354 10.02 -10.89 16.08
CA LEU A 354 9.56 -11.32 17.41
C LEU A 354 9.80 -12.81 17.68
N THR A 355 9.90 -13.64 16.63
CA THR A 355 10.08 -15.10 16.76
C THR A 355 11.56 -15.53 16.77
N ASP A 356 12.52 -14.62 16.59
CA ASP A 356 13.96 -14.94 16.61
C ASP A 356 14.36 -15.61 17.94
N PRO A 357 14.64 -16.94 17.95
CA PRO A 357 14.83 -17.69 19.18
C PRO A 357 16.14 -17.34 19.90
N ARG A 358 17.03 -16.59 19.24
CA ARG A 358 18.36 -16.30 19.76
C ARG A 358 18.35 -15.19 20.81
N ARG A 359 17.42 -14.22 20.73
CA ARG A 359 17.34 -13.03 21.60
C ARG A 359 15.95 -12.40 21.58
N THR A 360 15.46 -11.92 22.72
CA THR A 360 14.33 -10.98 22.75
C THR A 360 14.72 -9.70 22.00
N PRO A 361 14.03 -9.34 20.91
CA PRO A 361 14.43 -8.20 20.08
C PRO A 361 14.11 -6.88 20.79
N GLY A 362 15.07 -5.96 20.83
CA GLY A 362 14.80 -4.57 21.23
C GLY A 362 13.93 -3.85 20.19
N THR A 363 13.13 -2.87 20.64
CA THR A 363 12.23 -2.07 19.79
C THR A 363 12.91 -1.52 18.53
N ARG A 364 14.16 -1.03 18.66
CA ARG A 364 14.93 -0.51 17.52
C ARG A 364 15.21 -1.56 16.44
N ARG A 365 15.46 -2.83 16.84
CA ARG A 365 15.71 -3.92 15.89
C ARG A 365 14.43 -4.27 15.13
N VAL A 366 13.30 -4.35 15.83
CA VAL A 366 11.99 -4.59 15.22
C VAL A 366 11.64 -3.44 14.27
N GLN A 367 11.78 -2.19 14.71
CA GLN A 367 11.49 -1.01 13.88
C GLN A 367 12.33 -0.97 12.59
N ARG A 368 13.59 -1.40 12.67
CA ARG A 368 14.46 -1.52 11.48
C ARG A 368 13.98 -2.62 10.54
N ALA A 369 13.59 -3.79 11.05
CA ALA A 369 13.04 -4.87 10.23
C ALA A 369 11.76 -4.42 9.48
N LEU A 370 10.87 -3.69 10.16
CA LEU A 370 9.69 -3.10 9.52
C LEU A 370 10.10 -2.14 8.40
N LEU A 371 11.07 -1.25 8.65
CA LEU A 371 11.53 -0.29 7.64
C LEU A 371 12.19 -0.97 6.45
N ASP A 372 13.02 -1.98 6.68
CA ASP A 372 13.72 -2.73 5.64
C ASP A 372 12.74 -3.51 4.76
N SER A 373 11.64 -4.04 5.32
CA SER A 373 10.59 -4.69 4.53
C SER A 373 9.87 -3.73 3.58
N SER A 374 9.89 -2.42 3.86
CA SER A 374 9.31 -1.37 3.00
C SER A 374 10.29 -0.83 1.95
N ARG A 375 11.57 -1.26 1.96
CA ARG A 375 12.64 -0.65 1.14
C ARG A 375 12.41 -0.83 -0.37
N LEU A 376 12.06 -2.03 -0.83
CA LEU A 376 11.86 -2.30 -2.25
C LEU A 376 10.73 -1.43 -2.84
N ALA A 377 9.60 -1.36 -2.14
CA ALA A 377 8.47 -0.51 -2.53
C ALA A 377 8.88 0.98 -2.59
N TRP A 378 9.66 1.43 -1.60
CA TRP A 378 10.17 2.80 -1.57
C TRP A 378 11.05 3.09 -2.77
N ASP A 379 12.03 2.23 -3.06
CA ASP A 379 12.99 2.44 -4.14
C ASP A 379 12.30 2.48 -5.51
N ILE A 380 11.26 1.65 -5.71
CA ILE A 380 10.42 1.67 -6.93
C ILE A 380 9.64 2.99 -7.03
N SER A 381 8.85 3.33 -6.01
CA SER A 381 7.96 4.49 -6.02
C SER A 381 8.73 5.81 -6.07
N ALA A 382 9.73 5.97 -5.21
CA ALA A 382 10.61 7.12 -5.18
C ALA A 382 11.42 7.27 -6.48
N GLY A 383 11.91 6.16 -7.03
CA GLY A 383 12.70 6.17 -8.27
C GLY A 383 11.90 6.68 -9.46
N ALA A 384 10.64 6.25 -9.59
CA ALA A 384 9.74 6.70 -10.65
C ALA A 384 9.29 8.15 -10.46
N ASP A 385 8.87 8.55 -9.24
CA ASP A 385 8.37 9.90 -8.98
C ASP A 385 9.45 10.98 -9.08
N LYS A 386 10.72 10.66 -8.76
CA LYS A 386 11.86 11.59 -8.94
C LYS A 386 12.06 12.06 -10.38
N GLN A 387 11.60 11.28 -11.35
CA GLN A 387 11.75 11.61 -12.77
C GLN A 387 10.59 12.48 -13.29
N MET A 388 9.51 12.65 -12.51
CA MET A 388 8.34 13.39 -12.94
C MET A 388 8.59 14.91 -12.95
N PRO A 389 8.06 15.64 -13.94
CA PRO A 389 8.11 17.10 -13.97
C PRO A 389 7.49 17.72 -12.71
N GLY A 390 8.11 18.78 -12.18
CA GLY A 390 7.57 19.51 -11.02
C GLY A 390 7.65 18.76 -9.68
N VAL A 391 8.44 17.68 -9.62
CA VAL A 391 8.70 16.97 -8.37
C VAL A 391 9.38 17.88 -7.34
N TRP A 392 8.92 17.80 -6.09
CA TRP A 392 9.48 18.52 -4.97
C TRP A 392 9.74 17.57 -3.79
N GLY A 393 10.71 17.89 -2.94
CA GLY A 393 10.99 17.11 -1.73
C GLY A 393 12.45 17.21 -1.28
N ASN A 394 12.73 16.71 -0.08
CA ASN A 394 14.07 16.73 0.50
C ASN A 394 14.89 15.47 0.17
N ALA A 395 14.29 14.47 -0.50
CA ALA A 395 14.91 13.19 -0.79
C ALA A 395 15.14 12.94 -2.30
N LEU A 396 15.36 14.00 -3.09
CA LEU A 396 15.48 13.92 -4.56
C LEU A 396 16.87 13.50 -5.07
N GLY A 397 17.89 13.52 -4.20
CA GLY A 397 19.25 13.15 -4.58
C GLY A 397 19.33 11.76 -5.21
N THR A 398 20.11 11.64 -6.30
CA THR A 398 20.52 10.37 -6.90
C THR A 398 22.05 10.35 -6.92
N PRO A 399 22.71 9.46 -6.16
CA PRO A 399 24.17 9.37 -6.18
C PRO A 399 24.69 9.13 -7.60
N ALA A 400 25.79 9.79 -8.00
CA ALA A 400 26.37 9.60 -9.33
C ALA A 400 26.73 8.12 -9.62
N ALA A 401 27.08 7.36 -8.57
CA ALA A 401 27.33 5.92 -8.63
C ALA A 401 26.10 5.09 -9.05
N ALA A 402 24.88 5.63 -8.98
CA ALA A 402 23.65 4.94 -9.39
C ALA A 402 23.36 5.07 -10.90
N ARG A 403 24.12 5.87 -11.66
CA ARG A 403 23.89 6.09 -13.10
C ARG A 403 23.93 4.80 -13.96
N PRO A 404 24.88 3.87 -13.77
CA PRO A 404 24.90 2.62 -14.53
C PRO A 404 23.67 1.75 -14.26
N ALA A 405 23.24 1.66 -12.99
CA ALA A 405 22.04 0.94 -12.61
C ALA A 405 20.77 1.58 -13.22
N GLY A 406 20.68 2.92 -13.19
CA GLY A 406 19.57 3.64 -13.83
C GLY A 406 19.51 3.41 -15.34
N TRP A 407 20.65 3.44 -16.03
CA TRP A 407 20.74 3.11 -17.46
C TRP A 407 20.27 1.69 -17.76
N TYR A 408 20.68 0.72 -16.93
CA TYR A 408 20.27 -0.67 -17.09
C TYR A 408 18.76 -0.85 -16.87
N LEU A 409 18.22 -0.26 -15.80
CA LEU A 409 16.79 -0.34 -15.48
C LEU A 409 15.92 0.34 -16.55
N ALA A 410 16.40 1.42 -17.18
CA ALA A 410 15.72 2.03 -18.32
C ALA A 410 15.63 1.04 -19.51
N ARG A 411 16.69 0.26 -19.77
CA ARG A 411 16.69 -0.78 -20.81
C ARG A 411 15.76 -1.94 -20.48
N VAL A 412 15.64 -2.32 -19.20
CA VAL A 412 14.65 -3.30 -18.72
C VAL A 412 13.25 -2.81 -19.06
N GLN A 413 12.91 -1.58 -18.67
CA GLN A 413 11.57 -0.99 -18.90
C GLN A 413 11.21 -0.88 -20.39
N GLN A 414 12.18 -0.59 -21.26
CA GLN A 414 11.97 -0.54 -22.71
C GLN A 414 11.64 -1.90 -23.34
N ARG A 415 12.05 -3.01 -22.70
CA ARG A 415 11.86 -4.38 -23.21
C ARG A 415 10.79 -5.17 -22.48
N ALA A 416 10.38 -4.74 -21.28
CA ALA A 416 9.44 -5.47 -20.43
C ALA A 416 8.06 -5.71 -21.09
N GLY A 417 7.66 -4.83 -22.02
CA GLY A 417 6.42 -4.95 -22.77
C GLY A 417 6.46 -5.89 -23.98
N THR A 418 7.65 -6.29 -24.44
CA THR A 418 7.82 -7.06 -25.69
C THR A 418 8.62 -8.35 -25.54
N ASP A 419 9.53 -8.44 -24.57
CA ASP A 419 10.29 -9.65 -24.23
C ASP A 419 9.65 -10.36 -23.01
N PRO A 420 9.17 -11.61 -23.14
CA PRO A 420 8.45 -12.29 -22.06
C PRO A 420 9.34 -12.67 -20.86
N VAL A 421 10.64 -12.87 -21.05
CA VAL A 421 11.58 -13.21 -19.97
C VAL A 421 11.87 -11.96 -19.13
N ILE A 422 12.18 -10.84 -19.79
CA ILE A 422 12.37 -9.55 -19.12
C ILE A 422 11.05 -9.12 -18.46
N GLY A 423 9.94 -9.23 -19.19
CA GLY A 423 8.61 -8.87 -18.70
C GLY A 423 8.21 -9.65 -17.45
N ARG A 424 8.47 -10.96 -17.39
CA ARG A 424 8.23 -11.79 -16.20
C ARG A 424 9.01 -11.27 -15.00
N ALA A 425 10.33 -11.09 -15.14
CA ALA A 425 11.19 -10.62 -14.05
C ALA A 425 10.77 -9.21 -13.59
N PHE A 426 10.49 -8.31 -14.54
CA PHE A 426 10.03 -6.95 -14.26
C PHE A 426 8.72 -6.93 -13.47
N ARG A 427 7.71 -7.70 -13.91
CA ARG A 427 6.42 -7.81 -13.22
C ARG A 427 6.55 -8.45 -11.84
N ALA A 428 7.41 -9.45 -11.66
CA ALA A 428 7.65 -10.06 -10.35
C ALA A 428 8.23 -9.05 -9.34
N VAL A 429 9.14 -8.17 -9.79
CA VAL A 429 9.70 -7.10 -8.95
C VAL A 429 8.66 -6.01 -8.64
N LEU A 430 7.89 -5.55 -9.64
CA LEU A 430 6.81 -4.59 -9.42
C LEU A 430 5.70 -5.14 -8.52
N GLY A 431 5.42 -6.44 -8.61
CA GLY A 431 4.50 -7.17 -7.74
C GLY A 431 5.03 -7.43 -6.33
N LEU A 432 6.23 -6.94 -5.99
CA LEU A 432 6.93 -7.14 -4.72
C LEU A 432 7.07 -8.62 -4.33
N ASN A 433 7.14 -9.49 -5.33
CA ASN A 433 7.24 -10.95 -5.20
C ASN A 433 8.69 -11.44 -5.43
N ALA A 434 9.56 -10.58 -5.98
CA ALA A 434 10.97 -10.85 -6.19
C ALA A 434 11.84 -9.63 -5.84
N PRO A 435 13.08 -9.83 -5.39
CA PRO A 435 14.03 -8.73 -5.17
C PRO A 435 14.47 -8.11 -6.49
N VAL A 436 14.92 -6.85 -6.47
CA VAL A 436 15.40 -6.13 -7.66
C VAL A 436 16.58 -6.85 -8.35
N THR A 437 17.34 -7.65 -7.62
CA THR A 437 18.45 -8.47 -8.14
C THR A 437 17.98 -9.50 -9.18
N ALA A 438 16.70 -9.89 -9.18
CA ALA A 438 16.12 -10.76 -10.22
C ALA A 438 16.21 -10.13 -11.62
N LEU A 439 16.22 -8.79 -11.73
CA LEU A 439 16.41 -8.09 -13.00
C LEU A 439 17.84 -8.23 -13.55
N PHE A 440 18.79 -8.66 -12.72
CA PHE A 440 20.19 -8.85 -13.06
C PHE A 440 20.58 -10.32 -13.20
N ALA A 441 19.62 -11.24 -13.12
CA ALA A 441 19.87 -12.66 -13.37
C ALA A 441 20.51 -12.86 -14.76
N PRO A 442 21.45 -13.81 -14.95
CA PRO A 442 22.22 -13.93 -16.19
C PRO A 442 21.38 -13.98 -17.48
N GLU A 443 20.26 -14.68 -17.44
CA GLU A 443 19.34 -14.77 -18.58
C GLU A 443 18.68 -13.41 -18.91
N VAL A 444 18.22 -12.69 -17.88
CA VAL A 444 17.60 -11.36 -18.02
C VAL A 444 18.64 -10.36 -18.51
N ALA A 445 19.81 -10.32 -17.88
CA ALA A 445 20.90 -9.41 -18.24
C ALA A 445 21.39 -9.63 -19.67
N ARG A 446 21.57 -10.88 -20.10
CA ARG A 446 21.92 -11.20 -21.49
C ARG A 446 20.89 -10.63 -22.46
N ARG A 447 19.60 -10.79 -22.19
CA ARG A 447 18.55 -10.24 -23.06
C ARG A 447 18.56 -8.71 -23.04
N VAL A 448 18.63 -8.09 -21.86
CA VAL A 448 18.65 -6.62 -21.73
C VAL A 448 19.82 -5.98 -22.48
N LEU A 449 21.00 -6.61 -22.46
CA LEU A 449 22.21 -6.08 -23.08
C LEU A 449 22.31 -6.37 -24.58
N PHE A 450 21.83 -7.54 -25.03
CA PHE A 450 22.12 -8.03 -26.38
C PHE A 450 20.90 -8.16 -27.30
N THR A 451 19.67 -7.90 -26.84
CA THR A 451 18.50 -7.87 -27.73
C THR A 451 18.11 -6.44 -28.12
N PRO A 452 17.67 -6.21 -29.37
CA PRO A 452 17.19 -4.91 -29.80
C PRO A 452 15.90 -4.53 -29.08
N VAL A 453 15.69 -3.23 -28.86
CA VAL A 453 14.40 -2.73 -28.39
C VAL A 453 13.42 -2.86 -29.54
N ARG A 454 12.35 -3.64 -29.34
CA ARG A 454 11.25 -3.72 -30.30
C ARG A 454 10.23 -2.63 -29.95
N PRO A 455 9.71 -1.87 -30.92
CA PRO A 455 8.59 -0.99 -30.66
C PRO A 455 7.41 -1.81 -30.13
N GLY A 456 6.59 -1.20 -29.28
CA GLY A 456 5.29 -1.78 -28.92
C GLY A 456 4.40 -1.88 -30.16
N ALA A 457 3.26 -2.56 -30.04
CA ALA A 457 2.29 -2.54 -31.14
C ALA A 457 1.78 -1.10 -31.37
N ASP A 458 1.41 -0.77 -32.61
CA ASP A 458 0.84 0.54 -32.97
C ASP A 458 -0.65 0.64 -32.60
N ARG A 459 -1.33 -0.50 -32.48
CA ARG A 459 -2.76 -0.61 -32.14
C ARG A 459 -2.95 -1.31 -30.79
N PRO A 460 -4.04 -1.00 -30.05
CA PRO A 460 -4.35 -1.71 -28.82
C PRO A 460 -4.53 -3.21 -29.07
N PRO A 461 -3.81 -4.09 -28.37
CA PRO A 461 -3.99 -5.53 -28.50
C PRO A 461 -5.27 -5.96 -27.78
N LEU A 462 -6.40 -6.01 -28.50
CA LEU A 462 -7.70 -6.38 -27.93
C LEU A 462 -7.84 -7.90 -27.71
N GLU A 463 -6.97 -8.70 -28.32
CA GLU A 463 -6.89 -10.15 -28.12
C GLU A 463 -5.59 -10.56 -27.40
N SER A 464 -5.68 -11.64 -26.62
CA SER A 464 -4.52 -12.28 -25.98
C SER A 464 -3.79 -13.17 -26.99
N GLU A 465 -2.46 -13.10 -27.02
CA GLU A 465 -1.63 -13.99 -27.83
C GLU A 465 -1.73 -15.46 -27.38
N ALA A 466 -2.10 -15.70 -26.11
CA ALA A 466 -2.31 -17.04 -25.58
C ALA A 466 -3.59 -17.71 -26.12
N ALA A 467 -4.58 -16.91 -26.56
CA ALA A 467 -5.85 -17.41 -27.07
C ALA A 467 -5.78 -17.82 -28.56
N GLY A 468 -4.75 -17.38 -29.30
CA GLY A 468 -4.59 -17.67 -30.73
C GLY A 468 -3.68 -18.86 -31.06
N GLY A 469 -3.25 -19.63 -30.06
CA GLY A 469 -2.29 -20.73 -30.20
C GLY A 469 -2.88 -22.14 -30.11
N SER A 470 -4.21 -22.28 -30.16
CA SER A 470 -4.92 -23.58 -30.13
C SER A 470 -5.04 -24.21 -31.51
#